data_AF-A0ABD3G0T3-F1
#
_entry.id   AF-A0ABD3G0T3-F1
#
_cell.length_a   1.000
_cell.length_b   1.000
_cell.length_c   1.000
_cell.angle_alpha   90.00
_cell.angle_beta   90.00
_cell.angle_gamma   90.00
#
_symmetry.space_group_name_H-M   'P 1'
#
loop_
_entity.id
_entity.type
_entity.pdbx_description
1 polymer ?
#
loop_
_entity_poly.entity_id
_entity_poly.type
_entity_poly.pdbx_seq_one_letter_code
_entity_poly.pdbx_strand_id
1 'polypeptide(L)'
;MKKSTVHCFNEEPPHPLTNPKLMKCYGFVTAQRKLIAAWLVVGLAPLILQARSFLKFVTAHKITESLVVPPGAELLTTNMTELCPCLGLQMSEVWWNLEPTHYYEVKQGRLCHLVNPQYNCHGAYLVGTEKAKAYRTVPSSCSNDSFPAGLYFYHGTIGFYSFYEEVAGTYCTKDRTIYGRINGLGTFDINGSYLARDNGSYGYRVSYWYAAVGIV
;
A
#
# COMPACT_ATOMS: atom_id res chain seq x y z
N MET A 1 16.50 -19.83 -49.53
CA MET A 1 15.48 -19.98 -48.47
C MET A 1 15.20 -21.47 -48.26
N LYS A 2 15.58 -22.04 -47.11
CA LYS A 2 15.24 -23.42 -46.73
C LYS A 2 13.77 -23.46 -46.34
N LYS A 3 12.94 -24.21 -47.10
CA LYS A 3 11.60 -24.62 -46.65
C LYS A 3 11.78 -25.85 -45.76
N SER A 4 11.43 -25.72 -44.49
CA SER A 4 11.37 -26.85 -43.57
C SER A 4 10.16 -27.70 -43.92
N THR A 5 10.38 -28.91 -44.45
CA THR A 5 9.35 -29.91 -44.70
C THR A 5 9.24 -30.79 -43.45
N VAL A 6 8.11 -30.76 -42.77
CA VAL A 6 7.84 -31.66 -41.64
C VAL A 6 7.47 -33.02 -42.21
N HIS A 7 8.33 -34.02 -42.01
CA HIS A 7 8.02 -35.41 -42.32
C HIS A 7 7.03 -35.96 -41.30
N CYS A 8 5.82 -36.30 -41.73
CA CYS A 8 4.97 -37.23 -41.00
C CYS A 8 5.34 -38.65 -41.44
N PHE A 9 5.76 -39.48 -40.49
CA PHE A 9 6.00 -40.91 -40.68
C PHE A 9 4.65 -41.59 -40.98
N ASN A 10 4.57 -42.30 -42.11
CA ASN A 10 3.44 -43.17 -42.45
C ASN A 10 3.72 -44.57 -41.89
N GLU A 11 2.96 -45.01 -40.90
CA GLU A 11 2.81 -46.45 -40.59
C GLU A 11 1.40 -46.89 -41.06
N GLU A 12 1.41 -47.78 -42.06
CA GLU A 12 0.46 -48.83 -42.49
C GLU A 12 -1.09 -48.72 -42.35
N PRO A 13 -1.86 -49.43 -43.22
CA PRO A 13 -3.28 -49.17 -43.48
C PRO A 13 -4.25 -49.76 -42.43
N PRO A 14 -5.51 -49.29 -42.38
CA PRO A 14 -6.40 -49.51 -41.24
C PRO A 14 -7.16 -50.84 -41.29
N HIS A 15 -7.15 -51.58 -40.18
CA HIS A 15 -8.19 -52.56 -39.87
C HIS A 15 -9.43 -51.85 -39.26
N PRO A 16 -10.65 -52.11 -39.75
CA PRO A 16 -11.84 -51.46 -39.23
C PRO A 16 -12.34 -52.21 -37.97
N LEU A 17 -12.07 -51.64 -36.81
CA LEU A 17 -12.84 -51.93 -35.59
C LEU A 17 -13.63 -50.67 -35.22
N THR A 18 -14.83 -50.58 -35.78
CA THR A 18 -15.86 -49.61 -35.45
C THR A 18 -16.33 -49.82 -34.01
N ASN A 19 -15.67 -49.13 -33.08
CA ASN A 19 -16.21 -48.91 -31.74
C ASN A 19 -16.47 -47.40 -31.57
N PRO A 20 -17.72 -46.91 -31.72
CA PRO A 20 -18.04 -45.48 -31.70
C PRO A 20 -17.87 -44.81 -30.32
N LYS A 21 -17.46 -45.56 -29.29
CA LYS A 21 -17.40 -45.11 -27.89
C LYS A 21 -16.04 -44.54 -27.46
N LEU A 22 -15.02 -44.55 -28.32
CA LEU A 22 -13.68 -44.03 -28.00
C LEU A 22 -13.34 -42.71 -28.71
N MET A 23 -14.34 -41.92 -29.08
CA MET A 23 -14.13 -40.65 -29.78
C MET A 23 -14.99 -39.55 -29.17
N LYS A 24 -14.78 -39.24 -27.88
CA LYS A 24 -15.34 -38.03 -27.27
C LYS A 24 -14.73 -37.71 -25.90
N CYS A 25 -13.41 -37.53 -25.80
CA CYS A 25 -12.85 -37.01 -24.54
C CYS A 25 -11.62 -36.11 -24.63
N TYR A 26 -11.37 -35.48 -25.77
CA TYR A 26 -10.51 -34.29 -25.82
C TYR A 26 -11.18 -33.24 -26.70
N GLY A 27 -12.06 -32.45 -26.09
CA GLY A 27 -12.58 -31.24 -26.72
C GLY A 27 -11.40 -30.34 -27.10
N PHE A 28 -11.10 -30.29 -28.40
CA PHE A 28 -10.03 -29.51 -29.00
C PHE A 28 -10.20 -28.02 -28.70
N VAL A 29 -9.54 -27.53 -27.65
CA VAL A 29 -9.20 -26.11 -27.59
C VAL A 29 -8.09 -25.90 -28.62
N THR A 30 -8.41 -25.25 -29.74
CA THR A 30 -7.44 -24.94 -30.79
C THR A 30 -6.29 -24.10 -30.23
N ALA A 31 -5.10 -24.19 -30.83
CA ALA A 31 -3.94 -23.39 -30.42
C ALA A 31 -4.28 -21.88 -30.39
N GLN A 32 -5.06 -21.40 -31.37
CA GLN A 32 -5.57 -20.04 -31.41
C GLN A 32 -6.40 -19.68 -30.16
N ARG A 33 -7.32 -20.55 -29.73
CA ARG A 33 -8.12 -20.32 -28.50
C ARG A 33 -7.24 -20.30 -27.25
N LYS A 34 -6.21 -21.15 -27.18
CA LYS A 34 -5.23 -21.15 -26.08
C LYS A 34 -4.44 -19.85 -26.03
N LEU A 35 -3.99 -19.33 -27.18
CA LEU A 35 -3.25 -18.07 -27.27
C LEU A 35 -4.12 -16.87 -26.90
N ILE A 36 -5.38 -16.83 -27.33
CA ILE A 36 -6.32 -15.77 -26.92
C ILE A 36 -6.56 -15.83 -25.42
N ALA A 37 -6.79 -17.01 -24.85
CA ALA A 37 -6.95 -17.17 -23.41
C ALA A 37 -5.70 -16.71 -22.64
N ALA A 38 -4.50 -17.07 -23.12
CA ALA A 38 -3.24 -16.62 -22.53
C ALA A 38 -3.09 -15.10 -22.61
N TRP A 39 -3.42 -14.48 -23.75
CA TRP A 39 -3.38 -13.02 -23.91
C TRP A 39 -4.37 -12.31 -22.97
N LEU A 40 -5.58 -12.85 -22.80
CA LEU A 40 -6.57 -12.30 -21.87
C LEU A 40 -6.09 -12.40 -20.41
N VAL A 41 -5.53 -13.55 -20.01
CA VAL A 41 -5.15 -13.82 -18.62
C VAL A 41 -3.81 -13.18 -18.22
N VAL A 42 -2.82 -13.18 -19.11
CA VAL A 42 -1.46 -12.69 -18.82
C VAL A 42 -1.26 -11.26 -19.30
N GLY A 43 -2.00 -10.81 -20.32
CA GLY A 43 -1.93 -9.45 -20.84
C GLY A 43 -3.04 -8.56 -20.30
N LEU A 44 -4.29 -8.83 -20.72
CA LEU A 44 -5.39 -7.91 -20.49
C LEU A 44 -5.81 -7.81 -19.01
N ALA A 45 -5.91 -8.93 -18.31
CA ALA A 45 -6.32 -8.93 -16.91
C ALA A 45 -5.34 -8.16 -16.00
N PRO A 46 -4.01 -8.39 -16.06
CA PRO A 46 -3.04 -7.58 -15.29
C PRO A 46 -3.10 -6.10 -15.66
N LEU A 47 -3.26 -5.75 -16.95
CA LEU A 47 -3.39 -4.37 -17.39
C LEU A 47 -4.62 -3.68 -16.76
N ILE A 48 -5.77 -4.34 -16.75
CA ILE A 48 -6.99 -3.81 -16.12
C ILE A 48 -6.78 -3.64 -14.61
N LEU A 49 -6.14 -4.60 -13.95
CA LEU A 49 -5.84 -4.51 -12.52
C LEU A 49 -4.86 -3.38 -12.20
N GLN A 50 -3.85 -3.18 -13.05
CA GLN A 50 -2.90 -2.08 -12.94
C GLN A 50 -3.58 -0.74 -13.15
N ALA A 51 -4.40 -0.58 -14.20
CA ALA A 51 -5.17 0.63 -14.44
C ALA A 51 -6.12 0.94 -13.28
N ARG A 52 -6.81 -0.07 -12.74
CA ARG A 52 -7.67 0.10 -11.56
C ARG A 52 -6.89 0.55 -10.33
N SER A 53 -5.71 -0.03 -10.11
CA SER A 53 -4.86 0.30 -8.96
C SER A 53 -4.28 1.70 -9.10
N PHE A 54 -3.84 2.07 -10.30
CA PHE A 54 -3.36 3.41 -10.61
C PHE A 54 -4.46 4.46 -10.43
N LEU A 55 -5.67 4.20 -10.94
CA LEU A 55 -6.81 5.10 -10.73
C LEU A 55 -7.08 5.33 -9.24
N LYS A 56 -7.06 4.28 -8.42
CA LYS A 56 -7.18 4.43 -6.95
C LYS A 56 -6.05 5.27 -6.34
N PHE A 57 -4.84 5.11 -6.84
CA PHE A 57 -3.66 5.82 -6.37
C PHE A 57 -3.67 7.32 -6.71
N VAL A 58 -4.19 7.70 -7.88
CA VAL A 58 -4.29 9.12 -8.31
C VAL A 58 -5.62 9.78 -7.96
N THR A 59 -6.60 9.02 -7.47
CA THR A 59 -7.85 9.58 -6.98
C THR A 59 -7.58 10.44 -5.74
N ALA A 60 -8.24 11.58 -5.64
CA ALA A 60 -8.11 12.46 -4.49
C ALA A 60 -8.41 11.71 -3.18
N HIS A 61 -7.52 11.85 -2.20
CA HIS A 61 -7.64 11.21 -0.90
C HIS A 61 -7.94 12.24 0.18
N LYS A 62 -8.45 11.75 1.32
CA LYS A 62 -8.70 12.55 2.52
C LYS A 62 -7.93 11.92 3.68
N ILE A 63 -7.31 12.77 4.50
CA ILE A 63 -6.64 12.34 5.73
C ILE A 63 -7.71 12.18 6.81
N THR A 64 -7.63 11.11 7.61
CA THR A 64 -8.50 10.96 8.77
C THR A 64 -8.37 12.17 9.69
N GLU A 65 -9.50 12.81 10.01
CA GLU A 65 -9.51 14.12 10.66
C GLU A 65 -8.81 14.14 12.02
N SER A 66 -8.81 13.01 12.75
CA SER A 66 -8.10 12.87 14.02
C SER A 66 -6.57 12.97 13.88
N LEU A 67 -6.05 12.76 12.67
CA LEU A 67 -4.62 12.84 12.34
C LEU A 67 -4.22 14.21 11.77
N VAL A 68 -5.15 15.13 11.59
CA VAL A 68 -4.87 16.48 11.08
C VAL A 68 -4.64 17.42 12.25
N VAL A 69 -3.58 18.24 12.18
CA VAL A 69 -3.31 19.26 13.19
C VAL A 69 -4.37 20.36 13.07
N PRO A 70 -5.11 20.70 14.15
CA PRO A 70 -6.11 21.75 14.09
C PRO A 70 -5.45 23.14 13.92
N PRO A 71 -6.12 24.09 13.25
CA PRO A 71 -5.59 25.44 13.10
C PRO A 71 -5.33 26.10 14.46
N GLY A 72 -4.16 26.72 14.62
CA GLY A 72 -3.77 27.40 15.85
C GLY A 72 -3.23 26.49 16.96
N ALA A 73 -3.07 25.19 16.72
CA ALA A 73 -2.38 24.31 17.66
C ALA A 73 -0.91 24.73 17.82
N GLU A 74 -0.44 24.74 19.07
CA GLU A 74 0.95 25.07 19.40
C GLU A 74 1.86 23.87 19.14
N LEU A 75 2.99 24.13 18.48
CA LEU A 75 4.05 23.13 18.28
C LEU A 75 4.86 22.99 19.55
N LEU A 76 4.98 21.75 20.05
CA LEU A 76 5.70 21.43 21.27
C LEU A 76 6.81 20.40 21.00
N THR A 77 7.93 20.52 21.72
CA THR A 77 9.12 19.65 21.55
C THR A 77 9.64 19.07 22.87
N THR A 78 8.98 19.35 23.98
CA THR A 78 9.42 18.93 25.32
C THR A 78 9.16 17.44 25.54
N ASN A 79 10.10 16.72 26.14
CA ASN A 79 9.96 15.30 26.56
C ASN A 79 9.47 14.34 25.46
N MET A 80 9.97 14.50 24.23
CA MET A 80 9.55 13.69 23.07
C MET A 80 9.58 12.18 23.31
N THR A 81 10.62 11.67 23.99
CA THR A 81 10.78 10.22 24.22
C THR A 81 9.67 9.64 25.09
N GLU A 82 9.12 10.42 26.02
CA GLU A 82 8.03 10.00 26.90
C GLU A 82 6.66 10.25 26.27
N LEU A 83 6.50 11.41 25.62
CA LEU A 83 5.21 11.89 25.14
C LEU A 83 4.86 11.36 23.74
N CYS A 84 5.86 11.07 22.92
CA CYS A 84 5.77 10.51 21.58
C CYS A 84 6.69 9.29 21.48
N PRO A 85 6.32 8.16 22.11
CA PRO A 85 7.24 7.06 22.36
C PRO A 85 7.43 6.10 21.17
N CYS A 86 6.77 6.33 20.03
CA CYS A 86 6.85 5.43 18.88
C CYS A 86 8.19 5.54 18.15
N LEU A 87 8.87 4.40 17.98
CA LEU A 87 10.17 4.32 17.30
C LEU A 87 10.15 3.43 16.06
N GLY A 88 9.07 2.69 15.84
CA GLY A 88 8.98 1.72 14.76
C GLY A 88 7.59 1.61 14.18
N LEU A 89 7.53 1.27 12.90
CA LEU A 89 6.32 0.86 12.22
C LEU A 89 6.58 -0.44 11.46
N GLN A 90 5.76 -1.46 11.74
CA GLN A 90 5.72 -2.70 10.99
C GLN A 90 4.41 -2.74 10.18
N MET A 91 4.53 -2.65 8.87
CA MET A 91 3.40 -2.78 7.94
C MET A 91 3.83 -3.51 6.67
N SER A 92 2.94 -4.32 6.11
CA SER A 92 3.21 -5.07 4.88
C SER A 92 4.52 -5.88 4.93
N GLU A 93 4.85 -6.44 6.09
CA GLU A 93 6.09 -7.20 6.35
C GLU A 93 7.39 -6.39 6.23
N VAL A 94 7.30 -5.06 6.11
CA VAL A 94 8.43 -4.14 6.06
C VAL A 94 8.55 -3.37 7.39
N TRP A 95 9.80 -3.19 7.82
CA TRP A 95 10.15 -2.39 9.00
C TRP A 95 10.52 -0.95 8.62
N TRP A 96 10.04 -0.01 9.42
CA TRP A 96 10.22 1.43 9.25
C TRP A 96 10.68 2.07 10.57
N ASN A 97 11.86 2.69 10.60
CA ASN A 97 12.34 3.45 11.75
C ASN A 97 11.63 4.81 11.85
N LEU A 98 10.95 5.07 12.96
CA LEU A 98 10.28 6.34 13.19
C LEU A 98 11.08 7.18 14.18
N GLU A 99 11.18 8.47 13.88
CA GLU A 99 11.77 9.46 14.76
C GLU A 99 10.79 10.63 14.94
N PRO A 100 10.16 10.75 16.12
CA PRO A 100 9.27 11.86 16.41
C PRO A 100 10.04 13.16 16.61
N THR A 101 9.60 14.27 16.02
CA THR A 101 10.35 15.54 16.09
C THR A 101 9.64 16.63 16.90
N HIS A 102 8.32 16.63 16.90
CA HIS A 102 7.47 17.55 17.67
C HIS A 102 6.07 16.95 17.82
N TYR A 103 5.22 17.58 18.62
CA TYR A 103 3.82 17.20 18.77
C TYR A 103 2.91 18.40 18.96
N TYR A 104 1.62 18.10 18.89
CA TYR A 104 0.53 19.02 19.15
C TYR A 104 -0.42 18.37 20.17
N GLU A 105 -0.82 19.14 21.18
CA GLU A 105 -1.93 18.75 22.05
C GLU A 105 -3.25 19.06 21.35
N VAL A 106 -4.07 18.04 21.15
CA VAL A 106 -5.35 18.13 20.44
C VAL A 106 -6.45 17.47 21.27
N LYS A 107 -7.72 17.73 20.93
CA LYS A 107 -8.86 17.21 21.71
C LYS A 107 -8.87 15.68 21.83
N GLN A 108 -8.47 14.98 20.78
CA GLN A 108 -8.41 13.51 20.74
C GLN A 108 -7.13 12.90 21.34
N GLY A 109 -6.22 13.71 21.89
CA GLY A 109 -4.96 13.25 22.48
C GLY A 109 -3.76 14.00 21.95
N ARG A 110 -2.63 13.31 21.80
CA ARG A 110 -1.38 13.91 21.32
C ARG A 110 -1.07 13.46 19.91
N LEU A 111 -1.00 14.43 19.00
CA LEU A 111 -0.63 14.18 17.61
C LEU A 111 0.88 14.41 17.47
N CYS A 112 1.62 13.33 17.25
CA CYS A 112 3.06 13.36 17.16
C CYS A 112 3.48 13.40 15.69
N HIS A 113 4.26 14.41 15.30
CA HIS A 113 4.89 14.42 13.98
C HIS A 113 6.00 13.38 13.95
N LEU A 114 6.03 12.57 12.89
CA LEU A 114 7.04 11.56 12.65
C LEU A 114 7.87 11.91 11.42
N VAL A 115 9.15 11.57 11.48
CA VAL A 115 9.97 11.37 10.29
C VAL A 115 10.38 9.91 10.20
N ASN A 116 10.52 9.42 8.97
CA ASN A 116 11.24 8.17 8.69
C ASN A 116 12.41 8.53 7.76
N PRO A 117 13.64 8.64 8.30
CA PRO A 117 14.80 8.99 7.48
C PRO A 117 15.15 7.94 6.43
N GLN A 118 14.84 6.65 6.69
CA GLN A 118 15.16 5.55 5.78
C GLN A 118 14.48 5.66 4.41
N TYR A 119 13.26 6.19 4.41
CA TYR A 119 12.39 6.27 3.23
C TYR A 119 11.95 7.72 2.96
N ASN A 120 12.58 8.72 3.59
CA ASN A 120 12.24 10.13 3.40
C ASN A 120 10.73 10.41 3.57
N CYS A 121 10.14 9.90 4.65
CA CYS A 121 8.73 10.12 4.95
C CYS A 121 8.51 11.14 6.06
N HIS A 122 7.45 11.91 5.94
CA HIS A 122 6.95 12.81 6.98
C HIS A 122 5.45 12.63 7.17
N GLY A 123 4.98 12.81 8.39
CA GLY A 123 3.56 12.74 8.67
C GLY A 123 3.27 12.84 10.16
N ALA A 124 2.16 12.27 10.59
CA ALA A 124 1.75 12.30 11.98
C ALA A 124 1.11 10.99 12.41
N TYR A 125 1.26 10.68 13.70
CA TYR A 125 0.59 9.56 14.34
C TYR A 125 -0.12 9.98 15.62
N LEU A 126 -1.17 9.23 15.93
CA LEU A 126 -1.94 9.34 17.16
C LEU A 126 -2.04 7.95 17.77
N VAL A 127 -1.73 7.86 19.07
CA VAL A 127 -1.96 6.66 19.87
C VAL A 127 -3.11 6.95 20.84
N GLY A 128 -4.10 6.07 20.87
CA GLY A 128 -5.22 6.18 21.81
C GLY A 128 -4.82 5.84 23.23
N THR A 129 -5.66 6.26 24.18
CA THR A 129 -5.38 6.15 25.62
C THR A 129 -5.85 4.83 26.24
N GLU A 130 -6.81 4.15 25.61
CA GLU A 130 -7.37 2.90 26.09
C GLU A 130 -6.77 1.70 25.39
N LYS A 131 -6.55 0.61 26.14
CA LYS A 131 -6.04 -0.64 25.57
C LYS A 131 -7.07 -1.20 24.57
N ALA A 132 -6.56 -1.71 23.44
CA ALA A 132 -7.37 -2.34 22.42
C ALA A 132 -6.87 -3.74 22.11
N LYS A 133 -7.70 -4.53 21.42
CA LYS A 133 -7.28 -5.83 20.89
C LYS A 133 -6.10 -5.62 19.95
N ALA A 134 -4.98 -6.29 20.24
CA ALA A 134 -3.77 -6.22 19.44
C ALA A 134 -4.03 -6.52 17.95
N TYR A 135 -3.35 -5.77 17.08
CA TYR A 135 -3.36 -6.03 15.64
C TYR A 135 -2.75 -7.40 15.34
N ARG A 136 -3.21 -8.06 14.27
CA ARG A 136 -2.93 -9.48 13.98
C ARG A 136 -1.44 -9.84 13.83
N THR A 137 -0.58 -8.87 13.48
CA THR A 137 0.87 -9.07 13.31
C THR A 137 1.69 -8.65 14.53
N VAL A 138 1.04 -8.21 15.60
CA VAL A 138 1.70 -7.86 16.87
C VAL A 138 2.28 -9.13 17.51
N PRO A 139 3.51 -9.10 18.05
CA PRO A 139 4.07 -10.19 18.82
C PRO A 139 3.20 -10.58 20.02
N SER A 140 3.17 -11.86 20.38
CA SER A 140 2.37 -12.35 21.52
C SER A 140 2.74 -11.68 22.85
N SER A 141 3.98 -11.21 22.99
CA SER A 141 4.43 -10.43 24.15
C SER A 141 3.65 -9.13 24.34
N CYS A 142 3.07 -8.58 23.28
CA CYS A 142 2.37 -7.30 23.25
C CYS A 142 0.84 -7.43 23.26
N SER A 143 0.28 -8.64 23.35
CA SER A 143 -1.17 -8.88 23.23
C SER A 143 -2.02 -8.10 24.24
N ASN A 144 -1.50 -7.86 25.45
CA ASN A 144 -2.18 -7.12 26.52
C ASN A 144 -1.67 -5.68 26.69
N ASP A 145 -0.74 -5.25 25.85
CA ASP A 145 -0.04 -3.96 25.96
C ASP A 145 -0.11 -3.19 24.64
N SER A 146 -1.26 -3.32 23.98
CA SER A 146 -1.58 -2.73 22.68
C SER A 146 -2.62 -1.63 22.82
N PHE A 147 -2.39 -0.51 22.15
CA PHE A 147 -3.26 0.66 22.11
C PHE A 147 -3.63 0.96 20.66
N PRO A 148 -4.84 1.46 20.35
CA PRO A 148 -5.21 1.79 18.98
C PRO A 148 -4.29 2.88 18.47
N ALA A 149 -3.81 2.73 17.23
CA ALA A 149 -2.91 3.68 16.61
C ALA A 149 -3.35 3.96 15.17
N GLY A 150 -3.32 5.23 14.81
CA GLY A 150 -3.49 5.69 13.45
C GLY A 150 -2.33 6.59 13.08
N LEU A 151 -1.88 6.53 11.83
CA LEU A 151 -0.88 7.45 11.31
C LEU A 151 -1.10 7.66 9.83
N TYR A 152 -0.65 8.80 9.34
CA TYR A 152 -0.44 8.99 7.92
C TYR A 152 0.99 9.47 7.70
N PHE A 153 1.51 9.24 6.51
CA PHE A 153 2.70 9.91 6.04
C PHE A 153 2.68 10.05 4.53
N TYR A 154 3.51 10.97 4.10
CA TYR A 154 3.88 11.15 2.70
C TYR A 154 5.33 10.72 2.54
N HIS A 155 5.58 9.84 1.57
CA HIS A 155 6.91 9.49 1.12
C HIS A 155 7.36 10.53 0.09
N GLY A 156 8.38 11.32 0.42
CA GLY A 156 8.97 12.27 -0.51
C GLY A 156 9.67 11.54 -1.64
N THR A 157 9.32 11.86 -2.89
CA THR A 157 9.92 11.25 -4.09
C THR A 157 10.83 12.23 -4.83
N ILE A 158 11.33 11.87 -6.02
CA ILE A 158 12.12 12.80 -6.85
C ILE A 158 11.17 13.84 -7.45
N GLY A 159 11.43 15.12 -7.21
CA GLY A 159 10.60 16.25 -7.67
C GLY A 159 9.79 16.90 -6.54
N PHE A 160 8.63 17.49 -6.85
CA PHE A 160 7.74 18.12 -5.86
C PHE A 160 6.56 17.20 -5.46
N TYR A 161 6.72 15.88 -5.56
CA TYR A 161 5.62 14.92 -5.46
C TYR A 161 5.84 13.93 -4.33
N SER A 162 4.75 13.56 -3.67
CA SER A 162 4.77 12.57 -2.60
C SER A 162 3.63 11.56 -2.73
N PHE A 163 3.94 10.34 -2.32
CA PHE A 163 2.99 9.25 -2.16
C PHE A 163 2.43 9.24 -0.74
N TYR A 164 1.11 9.17 -0.61
CA TYR A 164 0.38 9.13 0.67
C TYR A 164 0.08 7.71 1.11
N GLU A 165 0.35 7.41 2.38
CA GLU A 165 -0.17 6.23 3.07
C GLU A 165 -0.87 6.65 4.37
N GLU A 166 -2.02 6.03 4.62
CA GLU A 166 -2.64 6.01 5.93
C GLU A 166 -2.58 4.60 6.49
N VAL A 167 -2.20 4.45 7.75
CA VAL A 167 -2.08 3.16 8.42
C VAL A 167 -2.98 3.16 9.65
N ALA A 168 -3.70 2.06 9.83
CA ALA A 168 -4.49 1.77 11.01
C ALA A 168 -4.02 0.47 11.65
N GLY A 169 -3.90 0.46 12.98
CA GLY A 169 -3.37 -0.67 13.71
C GLY A 169 -3.33 -0.47 15.21
N THR A 170 -2.32 -1.06 15.86
CA THR A 170 -2.08 -0.91 17.29
C THR A 170 -0.62 -0.65 17.60
N TYR A 171 -0.37 0.24 18.56
CA TYR A 171 0.93 0.52 19.16
C TYR A 171 1.20 -0.44 20.32
N CYS A 172 2.37 -1.10 20.34
CA CYS A 172 2.83 -1.84 21.51
C CYS A 172 3.78 -1.00 22.38
N THR A 173 3.49 -0.92 23.67
CA THR A 173 4.33 -0.16 24.62
C THR A 173 5.65 -0.85 24.96
N LYS A 174 5.74 -2.18 24.82
CA LYS A 174 6.94 -2.95 25.19
C LYS A 174 8.09 -2.78 24.21
N ASP A 175 7.79 -2.80 22.91
CA ASP A 175 8.77 -2.65 21.84
C ASP A 175 8.72 -1.29 21.15
N ARG A 176 7.76 -0.44 21.55
CA ARG A 176 7.56 0.92 21.03
C ARG A 176 7.26 0.96 19.52
N THR A 177 6.55 -0.04 19.01
CA THR A 177 6.26 -0.20 17.58
C THR A 177 4.77 -0.14 17.28
N ILE A 178 4.40 0.56 16.20
CA ILE A 178 3.06 0.47 15.60
C ILE A 178 3.02 -0.71 14.64
N TYR A 179 2.07 -1.61 14.85
CA TYR A 179 1.76 -2.71 13.94
C TYR A 179 0.44 -2.44 13.27
N GLY A 180 0.44 -2.36 11.93
CA GLY A 180 -0.76 -1.96 11.23
C GLY A 180 -0.85 -2.44 9.78
N ARG A 181 -1.95 -2.07 9.15
CA ARG A 181 -2.14 -2.19 7.71
C ARG A 181 -2.37 -0.82 7.11
N ILE A 182 -2.01 -0.71 5.84
CA ILE A 182 -2.45 0.37 4.96
C ILE A 182 -3.98 0.38 4.94
N ASN A 183 -4.54 1.54 5.25
CA ASN A 183 -5.95 1.87 5.27
C ASN A 183 -6.32 2.90 4.20
N GLY A 184 -5.34 3.70 3.75
CA GLY A 184 -5.51 4.71 2.71
C GLY A 184 -4.26 4.82 1.84
N LEU A 185 -4.46 5.13 0.57
CA LEU A 185 -3.41 5.40 -0.42
C LEU A 185 -3.81 6.61 -1.24
N GLY A 186 -2.83 7.37 -1.71
CA GLY A 186 -3.07 8.57 -2.51
C GLY A 186 -1.79 9.25 -2.95
N THR A 187 -1.92 10.45 -3.48
CA THR A 187 -0.78 11.25 -3.96
C THR A 187 -1.03 12.73 -3.73
N PHE A 188 0.04 13.48 -3.47
CA PHE A 188 -0.05 14.93 -3.31
C PHE A 188 1.22 15.63 -3.81
N ASP A 189 1.03 16.80 -4.42
CA ASP A 189 2.12 17.63 -4.93
C ASP A 189 2.79 18.41 -3.77
N ILE A 190 3.56 17.70 -2.95
CA ILE A 190 4.34 18.26 -1.84
C ILE A 190 5.71 17.58 -1.74
N ASN A 191 6.76 18.32 -1.36
CA ASN A 191 8.07 17.75 -1.00
C ASN A 191 8.92 18.75 -0.16
N GLY A 192 10.09 18.30 0.29
CA GLY A 192 11.12 19.12 0.93
C GLY A 192 10.62 19.77 2.23
N SER A 193 10.92 21.06 2.39
CA SER A 193 10.55 21.79 3.61
C SER A 193 9.04 21.96 3.79
N TYR A 194 8.25 21.95 2.72
CA TYR A 194 6.79 21.97 2.81
C TYR A 194 6.26 20.66 3.37
N LEU A 195 6.82 19.54 2.92
CA LEU A 195 6.48 18.22 3.44
C LEU A 195 6.85 18.09 4.93
N ALA A 196 8.02 18.59 5.32
CA ALA A 196 8.45 18.59 6.72
C ALA A 196 7.61 19.47 7.67
N ARG A 197 6.75 20.34 7.13
CA ARG A 197 5.84 21.22 7.87
C ARG A 197 4.38 20.92 7.55
N ASP A 198 4.10 19.79 6.91
CA ASP A 198 2.74 19.42 6.53
C ASP A 198 1.96 18.96 7.75
N ASN A 199 0.93 19.73 8.07
CA ASN A 199 0.04 19.51 9.20
C ASN A 199 -1.22 18.72 8.84
N GLY A 200 -1.30 18.23 7.60
CA GLY A 200 -2.49 17.61 7.07
C GLY A 200 -3.56 18.63 6.64
N SER A 201 -4.68 18.14 6.13
CA SER A 201 -5.81 18.98 5.72
C SER A 201 -7.12 18.23 5.92
N TYR A 202 -8.16 18.97 6.30
CA TYR A 202 -9.53 18.49 6.34
C TYR A 202 -10.15 18.36 4.94
N GLY A 203 -9.53 18.95 3.91
CA GLY A 203 -9.96 18.87 2.53
C GLY A 203 -9.39 17.66 1.79
N TYR A 204 -9.93 17.41 0.59
CA TYR A 204 -9.34 16.46 -0.35
C TYR A 204 -7.98 16.95 -0.85
N ARG A 205 -7.07 16.01 -1.04
CA ARG A 205 -5.72 16.24 -1.57
C ARG A 205 -5.51 15.34 -2.79
N VAL A 206 -4.77 15.85 -3.78
CA VAL A 206 -4.52 15.13 -5.03
C VAL A 206 -3.22 15.63 -5.64
N SER A 207 -2.52 14.75 -6.36
CA SER A 207 -1.40 15.13 -7.23
C SER A 207 -1.90 15.30 -8.67
N TYR A 208 -1.80 16.50 -9.21
CA TYR A 208 -2.08 16.72 -10.62
C TYR A 208 -0.96 16.17 -11.50
N TRP A 209 0.26 16.10 -10.97
CA TRP A 209 1.38 15.49 -11.67
C TRP A 209 1.19 14.00 -11.89
N TYR A 210 0.90 13.23 -10.85
CA TYR A 210 0.61 11.81 -11.01
C TYR A 210 -0.64 11.58 -11.87
N ALA A 211 -1.64 12.45 -11.77
CA ALA A 211 -2.83 12.37 -12.61
C ALA A 211 -2.56 12.68 -14.10
N ALA A 212 -1.62 13.56 -14.44
CA ALA A 212 -1.36 13.96 -15.82
C ALA A 212 -0.18 13.24 -16.48
N VAL A 213 0.96 13.16 -15.77
CA VAL A 213 2.22 12.59 -16.28
C VAL A 213 2.35 11.11 -15.92
N GLY A 214 1.83 10.68 -14.76
CA GLY A 214 1.85 9.27 -14.37
C GLY A 214 0.98 8.36 -15.25
N ILE A 215 0.12 8.93 -16.09
CA ILE A 215 -0.70 8.22 -17.08
C ILE A 215 0.10 7.89 -18.36
N VAL A 216 1.20 8.60 -18.63
CA VAL A 216 1.96 8.53 -19.89
C VAL A 216 2.98 7.39 -19.89
#